data_AF-A0A9E3U8T0-F1
#
_entry.id   AF-A0A9E3U8T0-F1
#
_cell.length_a   1.000
_cell.length_b   1.000
_cell.length_c   1.000
_cell.angle_alpha   90.00
_cell.angle_beta   90.00
_cell.angle_gamma   90.00
#
_symmetry.space_group_name_H-M   'P 1'
#
loop_
_entity.id
_entity.type
_entity.pdbx_description
1 polymer ?
#
loop_
_entity_poly.entity_id
_entity_poly.type
_entity_poly.pdbx_seq_one_letter_code
_entity_poly.pdbx_strand_id
1 'polypeptide(L)'
;MKVRTLAAVVFLGPVVAGLMISCSGPPKGELERKVSSRASPGSFRTAGVTTVFERRCGTLDCHGNPARNMRIYSARGLRLPNEAGIGPGAGQTSLDEITANYQSILTLEPEITNAVLDGEDPYTMLVVKKPLEIEKHKGGPAIRKGDDAETCIVSWLKEDRENPVDVGACSRAATFPKL
;
A
#
# COMPACT_ATOMS: atom_id res chain seq x y z
N MET A 1 40.32 2.48 -73.21
CA MET A 1 39.26 1.46 -73.11
C MET A 1 39.45 0.69 -71.80
N LYS A 2 38.45 0.73 -70.91
CA LYS A 2 38.20 -0.12 -69.72
C LYS A 2 39.13 -0.02 -68.49
N VAL A 3 38.68 0.84 -67.57
CA VAL A 3 38.46 0.67 -66.11
C VAL A 3 38.77 -0.72 -65.52
N ARG A 4 39.41 -0.76 -64.34
CA ARG A 4 38.99 -1.58 -63.18
C ARG A 4 39.71 -1.19 -61.88
N THR A 5 39.03 -0.35 -61.11
CA THR A 5 39.26 -0.06 -59.69
C THR A 5 38.91 -1.30 -58.86
N LEU A 6 39.80 -1.73 -57.96
CA LEU A 6 39.53 -2.77 -56.96
C LEU A 6 39.29 -2.09 -55.61
N ALA A 7 38.03 -2.03 -55.19
CA ALA A 7 37.62 -1.62 -53.85
C ALA A 7 37.71 -2.83 -52.92
N ALA A 8 38.53 -2.74 -51.88
CA ALA A 8 38.55 -3.71 -50.78
C ALA A 8 37.38 -3.40 -49.84
N VAL A 9 36.39 -4.29 -49.81
CA VAL A 9 35.23 -4.22 -48.91
C VAL A 9 35.67 -4.75 -47.54
N VAL A 10 35.85 -3.85 -46.59
CA VAL A 10 36.01 -4.19 -45.16
C VAL A 10 34.61 -4.40 -44.59
N PHE A 11 34.24 -5.66 -44.33
CA PHE A 11 33.05 -5.99 -43.55
C PHE A 11 33.30 -5.66 -42.07
N LEU A 12 32.93 -4.45 -41.66
CA LEU A 12 32.66 -4.13 -40.26
C LEU A 12 31.28 -4.66 -39.89
N GLY A 13 31.23 -5.86 -39.31
CA GLY A 13 30.01 -6.38 -38.70
C GLY A 13 29.62 -5.53 -37.47
N PRO A 14 28.33 -5.22 -37.26
CA PRO A 14 27.91 -4.52 -36.05
C PRO A 14 28.00 -5.48 -34.86
N VAL A 15 28.89 -5.18 -33.91
CA VAL A 15 28.85 -5.77 -32.57
C VAL A 15 27.63 -5.15 -31.88
N VAL A 16 26.50 -5.85 -31.96
CA VAL A 16 25.29 -5.52 -31.19
C VAL A 16 25.59 -5.86 -29.73
N ALA A 17 26.05 -4.87 -28.96
CA ALA A 17 26.14 -4.96 -27.52
C ALA A 17 24.70 -5.05 -26.95
N GLY A 18 24.27 -6.27 -26.63
CA GLY A 18 23.00 -6.50 -25.94
C GLY A 18 23.07 -5.94 -24.53
N LEU A 19 22.53 -4.74 -24.33
CA LEU A 19 22.15 -4.23 -23.02
C LEU A 19 20.97 -5.06 -22.51
N MET A 20 21.28 -6.12 -21.75
CA MET A 20 20.31 -6.81 -20.91
C MET A 20 19.90 -5.83 -19.80
N ILE A 21 18.78 -5.13 -20.00
CA ILE A 21 18.07 -4.43 -18.94
C ILE A 21 17.49 -5.53 -18.04
N SER A 22 18.29 -5.98 -17.08
CA SER A 22 17.85 -6.86 -16.00
C SER A 22 17.01 -6.03 -15.04
N CYS A 23 15.71 -5.99 -15.26
CA CYS A 23 14.77 -5.60 -14.21
C CYS A 23 14.70 -6.76 -13.22
N SER A 24 15.62 -6.82 -12.26
CA SER A 24 15.45 -7.70 -11.10
C SER A 24 14.22 -7.17 -10.34
N GLY A 25 13.11 -7.89 -10.42
CA GLY A 25 12.04 -7.72 -9.45
C GLY A 25 12.61 -7.93 -8.04
N PRO A 26 12.10 -7.21 -7.02
CA PRO A 26 12.62 -7.36 -5.67
C PRO A 26 12.58 -8.84 -5.26
N PRO A 27 13.68 -9.42 -4.73
CA PRO A 27 13.69 -10.79 -4.25
C PRO A 27 12.51 -11.08 -3.31
N LYS A 28 11.96 -12.30 -3.40
CA LYS A 28 10.96 -12.80 -2.44
C LYS A 28 11.50 -12.59 -1.02
N GLY A 29 10.85 -11.71 -0.25
CA GLY A 29 11.32 -11.29 1.08
C GLY A 29 11.55 -9.78 1.22
N GLU A 30 11.57 -9.00 0.15
CA GLU A 30 11.74 -7.53 0.28
C GLU A 30 10.49 -6.79 0.81
N LEU A 31 9.37 -7.51 0.98
CA LEU A 31 8.23 -7.08 1.78
C LEU A 31 8.42 -7.35 3.29
N GLU A 32 9.48 -8.05 3.70
CA GLU A 32 9.88 -8.19 5.11
C GLU A 32 10.72 -6.99 5.56
N ARG A 33 10.20 -5.76 5.37
CA ARG A 33 10.65 -4.63 6.20
C ARG A 33 10.17 -4.94 7.61
N LYS A 34 11.06 -5.44 8.48
CA LYS A 34 10.77 -5.73 9.90
C LYS A 34 10.22 -4.47 10.58
N VAL A 35 8.91 -4.44 10.78
CA VAL A 35 8.26 -3.54 11.74
C VAL A 35 8.43 -4.22 13.09
N SER A 36 9.28 -3.69 13.96
CA SER A 36 9.87 -4.46 15.06
C SER A 36 8.99 -4.61 16.31
N SER A 37 7.79 -4.01 16.39
CA SER A 37 6.95 -4.10 17.59
C SER A 37 5.62 -4.86 17.40
N ARG A 38 4.97 -4.77 16.22
CA ARG A 38 3.70 -5.48 15.95
C ARG A 38 3.87 -6.50 14.83
N ALA A 39 4.08 -7.76 15.22
CA ALA A 39 4.39 -8.86 14.30
C ALA A 39 3.17 -9.43 13.54
N SER A 40 1.94 -9.06 13.91
CA SER A 40 0.72 -9.68 13.39
C SER A 40 -0.38 -8.64 13.10
N PRO A 41 -1.20 -8.84 12.05
CA PRO A 41 -2.39 -8.04 11.78
C PRO A 41 -3.51 -8.10 12.84
N GLY A 42 -3.27 -8.67 14.04
CA GLY A 42 -4.24 -8.97 15.10
C GLY A 42 -5.48 -8.08 15.14
N SER A 43 -5.39 -6.95 15.85
CA SER A 43 -6.46 -5.94 15.97
C SER A 43 -6.79 -5.26 14.63
N PHE A 44 -5.81 -5.10 13.75
CA PHE A 44 -6.02 -4.53 12.41
C PHE A 44 -7.11 -5.29 11.64
N ARG A 45 -7.15 -6.62 11.82
CA ARG A 45 -8.19 -7.50 11.31
C ARG A 45 -9.42 -7.53 12.22
N THR A 46 -9.27 -7.85 13.50
CA THR A 46 -10.41 -8.17 14.38
C THR A 46 -11.23 -6.95 14.78
N ALA A 47 -10.62 -5.77 14.88
CA ALA A 47 -11.33 -4.52 15.14
C ALA A 47 -11.92 -3.88 13.87
N GLY A 48 -11.62 -4.43 12.68
CA GLY A 48 -12.15 -3.90 11.41
C GLY A 48 -11.39 -2.70 10.85
N VAL A 49 -10.15 -2.45 11.30
CA VAL A 49 -9.30 -1.35 10.80
C VAL A 49 -9.02 -1.49 9.30
N THR A 50 -8.74 -2.72 8.82
CA THR A 50 -8.59 -3.00 7.38
C THR A 50 -9.79 -2.49 6.59
N THR A 51 -11.01 -2.77 7.07
CA THR A 51 -12.25 -2.35 6.40
C THR A 51 -12.33 -0.82 6.30
N VAL A 52 -11.88 -0.08 7.32
CA VAL A 52 -11.81 1.39 7.25
C VAL A 52 -10.87 1.85 6.13
N PHE A 53 -9.65 1.31 6.05
CA PHE A 53 -8.72 1.63 4.96
C PHE A 53 -9.27 1.24 3.57
N GLU A 54 -9.87 0.07 3.45
CA GLU A 54 -10.50 -0.38 2.20
C GLU A 54 -11.64 0.56 1.78
N ARG A 55 -12.46 1.04 2.74
CA ARG A 55 -13.57 1.98 2.51
C ARG A 55 -13.12 3.37 2.11
N ARG A 56 -12.10 3.90 2.78
CA ARG A 56 -11.71 5.31 2.68
C ARG A 56 -10.62 5.54 1.64
N CYS A 57 -9.78 4.54 1.40
CA CYS A 57 -8.57 4.68 0.61
C CYS A 57 -8.48 3.64 -0.53
N GLY A 58 -9.16 2.50 -0.42
CA GLY A 58 -8.91 1.30 -1.25
C GLY A 58 -9.64 1.20 -2.59
N THR A 59 -10.24 2.27 -3.10
CA THR A 59 -10.88 2.28 -4.43
C THR A 59 -9.86 2.36 -5.57
N LEU A 60 -10.25 1.95 -6.79
CA LEU A 60 -9.37 1.86 -7.98
C LEU A 60 -8.75 3.20 -8.42
N ASP A 61 -9.39 4.32 -8.10
CA ASP A 61 -8.91 5.69 -8.37
C ASP A 61 -7.90 6.18 -7.30
N CYS A 62 -7.95 5.57 -6.12
CA CYS A 62 -7.13 5.89 -4.96
C CYS A 62 -6.00 4.86 -4.79
N HIS A 63 -5.95 4.16 -3.66
CA HIS A 63 -4.90 3.18 -3.29
C HIS A 63 -5.24 1.73 -3.65
N GLY A 64 -6.42 1.49 -4.22
CA GLY A 64 -6.77 0.21 -4.85
C GLY A 64 -6.13 0.03 -6.22
N ASN A 65 -4.91 0.54 -6.44
CA ASN A 65 -4.23 0.52 -7.74
C ASN A 65 -2.73 0.23 -7.54
N PRO A 66 -2.12 -0.68 -8.33
CA PRO A 66 -0.72 -1.07 -8.15
C PRO A 66 0.28 0.08 -8.38
N ALA A 67 -0.12 1.15 -9.07
CA ALA A 67 0.69 2.34 -9.33
C ALA A 67 0.83 3.29 -8.12
N ARG A 68 0.20 3.00 -6.98
CA ARG A 68 0.38 3.77 -5.74
C ARG A 68 1.41 3.11 -4.82
N ASN A 69 2.14 3.94 -4.06
CA ASN A 69 3.12 3.47 -3.09
C ASN A 69 2.45 2.72 -1.93
N MET A 70 1.41 3.32 -1.33
CA MET A 70 0.51 2.58 -0.44
C MET A 70 -0.53 1.85 -1.29
N ARG A 71 -0.58 0.53 -1.17
CA ARG A 71 -1.52 -0.35 -1.87
C ARG A 71 -2.51 -0.93 -0.88
N ILE A 72 -3.79 -0.77 -1.18
CA ILE A 72 -4.88 -1.32 -0.38
C ILE A 72 -5.65 -2.29 -1.25
N TYR A 73 -5.52 -3.57 -0.93
CA TYR A 73 -6.23 -4.68 -1.51
C TYR A 73 -7.63 -4.78 -0.90
N SER A 74 -8.65 -4.88 -1.76
CA SER A 74 -10.03 -5.01 -1.30
C SER A 74 -10.95 -5.52 -2.39
N ALA A 75 -12.13 -5.99 -1.98
CA ALA A 75 -13.22 -6.28 -2.91
C ALA A 75 -13.62 -5.09 -3.81
N ARG A 76 -13.25 -3.83 -3.51
CA ARG A 76 -13.61 -2.64 -4.30
C ARG A 76 -12.43 -2.04 -5.08
N GLY A 77 -11.27 -2.69 -5.04
CA GLY A 77 -10.04 -2.16 -5.61
C GLY A 77 -9.11 -3.25 -6.06
N LEU A 78 -7.81 -3.03 -5.82
CA LEU A 78 -6.75 -3.96 -6.15
C LEU A 78 -7.01 -5.33 -5.52
N ARG A 79 -6.79 -6.40 -6.29
CA ARG A 79 -6.84 -7.77 -5.80
C ARG A 79 -5.45 -8.39 -5.83
N LEU A 80 -5.16 -9.26 -4.87
CA LEU A 80 -4.02 -10.16 -5.04
C LEU A 80 -4.34 -11.20 -6.14
N PRO A 81 -3.32 -11.69 -6.87
CA PRO A 81 -3.49 -12.86 -7.73
C PRO A 81 -4.12 -14.01 -6.94
N ASN A 82 -5.16 -14.60 -7.49
CA ASN A 82 -5.89 -15.68 -6.84
C ASN A 82 -6.38 -16.70 -7.89
N GLU A 83 -6.38 -17.98 -7.51
CA GLU A 83 -6.76 -19.09 -8.40
C GLU A 83 -8.25 -19.04 -8.81
N ALA A 84 -9.09 -18.38 -8.01
CA ALA A 84 -10.51 -18.24 -8.26
C ALA A 84 -10.85 -17.16 -9.30
N GLY A 85 -9.86 -16.42 -9.83
CA GLY A 85 -10.07 -15.36 -10.81
C GLY A 85 -10.92 -14.18 -10.30
N ILE A 86 -11.01 -14.00 -8.98
CA ILE A 86 -11.81 -12.95 -8.36
C ILE A 86 -11.17 -11.59 -8.66
N GLY A 87 -11.91 -10.76 -9.39
CA GLY A 87 -11.53 -9.39 -9.72
C GLY A 87 -12.10 -8.33 -8.77
N PRO A 88 -11.80 -7.05 -9.03
CA PRO A 88 -12.45 -5.93 -8.35
C PRO A 88 -13.97 -6.00 -8.51
N GLY A 89 -14.70 -5.68 -7.45
CA GLY A 89 -16.17 -5.72 -7.38
C GLY A 89 -16.76 -7.06 -6.96
N ALA A 90 -15.95 -8.10 -6.74
CA ALA A 90 -16.43 -9.45 -6.44
C ALA A 90 -15.80 -10.04 -5.16
N GLY A 91 -16.53 -10.92 -4.48
CA GLY A 91 -16.03 -11.64 -3.31
C GLY A 91 -15.72 -10.77 -2.09
N GLN A 92 -15.22 -11.40 -1.03
CA GLN A 92 -14.70 -10.71 0.15
C GLN A 92 -13.20 -10.46 0.00
N THR A 93 -12.67 -9.49 0.75
CA THR A 93 -11.22 -9.29 0.90
C THR A 93 -10.65 -10.51 1.66
N SER A 94 -9.64 -11.17 1.10
CA SER A 94 -9.05 -12.39 1.66
C SER A 94 -8.15 -12.09 2.86
N LEU A 95 -7.79 -13.13 3.63
CA LEU A 95 -6.85 -12.96 4.75
C LEU A 95 -5.45 -12.53 4.30
N ASP A 96 -5.01 -12.99 3.13
CA ASP A 96 -3.73 -12.59 2.55
C ASP A 96 -3.77 -11.13 2.09
N GLU A 97 -4.90 -10.68 1.55
CA GLU A 97 -5.11 -9.27 1.19
C GLU A 97 -5.11 -8.37 2.42
N ILE A 98 -5.74 -8.79 3.51
CA ILE A 98 -5.70 -8.07 4.80
C ILE A 98 -4.26 -8.00 5.34
N THR A 99 -3.51 -9.09 5.26
CA THR A 99 -2.10 -9.13 5.67
C THR A 99 -1.24 -8.20 4.81
N ALA A 100 -1.46 -8.19 3.50
CA ALA A 100 -0.77 -7.30 2.57
C ALA A 100 -1.12 -5.83 2.82
N ASN A 101 -2.37 -5.51 3.19
CA ASN A 101 -2.77 -4.16 3.60
C ASN A 101 -2.01 -3.69 4.84
N TYR A 102 -1.99 -4.55 5.87
CA TYR A 102 -1.25 -4.30 7.11
C TYR A 102 0.22 -3.97 6.83
N GLN A 103 0.88 -4.80 6.02
CA GLN A 103 2.27 -4.58 5.63
C GLN A 103 2.44 -3.31 4.80
N SER A 104 1.56 -3.05 3.82
CA SER A 104 1.66 -1.86 2.98
C SER A 104 1.51 -0.56 3.77
N ILE A 105 0.74 -0.56 4.86
CA ILE A 105 0.55 0.62 5.71
C ILE A 105 1.78 0.82 6.60
N LEU A 106 2.15 -0.21 7.37
CA LEU A 106 3.22 -0.08 8.37
C LEU A 106 4.61 0.09 7.76
N THR A 107 4.83 -0.43 6.55
CA THR A 107 6.13 -0.28 5.87
C THR A 107 6.24 1.01 5.05
N LEU A 108 5.19 1.82 4.94
CA LEU A 108 5.23 3.04 4.12
C LEU A 108 6.30 4.03 4.60
N GLU A 109 6.43 4.19 5.92
CA GLU A 109 7.39 5.06 6.59
C GLU A 109 7.97 4.31 7.80
N PRO A 110 8.83 3.30 7.61
CA PRO A 110 9.17 2.34 8.66
C PRO A 110 9.76 2.98 9.92
N GLU A 111 10.57 4.04 9.77
CA GLU A 111 11.15 4.78 10.91
C GLU A 111 10.07 5.51 11.72
N ILE A 112 9.15 6.22 11.05
CA ILE A 112 8.06 6.95 11.69
C ILE A 112 7.03 5.97 12.27
N THR A 113 6.71 4.90 11.55
CA THR A 113 5.84 3.82 12.03
C THR A 113 6.37 3.26 13.34
N ASN A 114 7.66 2.91 13.42
CA ASN A 114 8.24 2.36 14.64
C ASN A 114 8.16 3.37 15.80
N ALA A 115 8.50 4.64 15.55
CA ALA A 115 8.39 5.69 16.57
C ALA A 115 6.96 5.85 17.12
N VAL A 116 5.95 5.84 16.23
CA VAL A 116 4.53 5.89 16.64
C VAL A 116 4.10 4.66 17.41
N LEU A 117 4.52 3.47 16.97
CA LEU A 117 4.24 2.23 17.70
C LEU A 117 4.95 2.17 19.06
N ASP A 118 6.04 2.92 19.24
CA ASP A 118 6.74 3.12 20.51
C ASP A 118 6.15 4.27 21.36
N GLY A 119 5.06 4.90 20.89
CA GLY A 119 4.26 5.85 21.66
C GLY A 119 4.34 7.30 21.19
N GLU A 120 5.04 7.59 20.08
CA GLU A 120 4.99 8.93 19.48
C GLU A 120 3.62 9.28 18.88
N ASP A 121 3.45 10.54 18.48
CA ASP A 121 2.20 11.07 17.96
C ASP A 121 1.83 10.46 16.59
N PRO A 122 0.68 9.74 16.45
CA PRO A 122 0.25 9.16 15.17
C PRO A 122 0.01 10.17 14.06
N TYR A 123 -0.25 11.44 14.41
CA TYR A 123 -0.44 12.51 13.43
C TYR A 123 0.85 12.90 12.70
N THR A 124 1.98 12.29 13.05
CA THR A 124 3.24 12.41 12.29
C THR A 124 3.28 11.54 11.04
N MET A 125 2.50 10.44 10.96
CA MET A 125 2.50 9.51 9.83
C MET A 125 1.67 10.02 8.63
N LEU A 126 2.13 9.77 7.41
CA LEU A 126 1.41 10.13 6.17
C LEU A 126 0.04 9.46 6.08
N VAL A 127 -0.10 8.23 6.60
CA VAL A 127 -1.37 7.49 6.62
C VAL A 127 -2.43 8.16 7.51
N VAL A 128 -2.05 9.14 8.32
CA VAL A 128 -2.96 10.01 9.09
C VAL A 128 -2.98 11.42 8.49
N LYS A 129 -1.81 12.04 8.24
CA LYS A 129 -1.70 13.42 7.74
C LYS A 129 -2.42 13.67 6.42
N LYS A 130 -2.19 12.81 5.43
CA LYS A 130 -2.73 12.99 4.07
C LYS A 130 -4.25 12.86 4.03
N PRO A 131 -4.87 11.79 4.57
CA PRO A 131 -6.32 11.67 4.51
C PRO A 131 -7.06 12.71 5.37
N LEU A 132 -6.41 13.33 6.36
CA LEU A 132 -6.94 14.49 7.11
C LEU A 132 -6.65 15.84 6.46
N GLU A 133 -5.91 15.87 5.36
CA GLU A 133 -5.41 17.10 4.70
C GLU A 133 -4.56 18.02 5.58
N ILE A 134 -3.95 17.48 6.65
CA ILE A 134 -2.86 18.15 7.37
C ILE A 134 -1.67 18.32 6.41
N GLU A 135 -1.47 17.35 5.53
CA GLU A 135 -0.58 17.42 4.38
C GLU A 135 -1.38 17.26 3.09
N LYS A 136 -0.99 17.99 2.02
CA LYS A 136 -1.67 17.93 0.72
C LYS A 136 -1.83 16.49 0.22
N HIS A 137 -3.05 16.15 -0.13
CA HIS A 137 -3.41 14.83 -0.65
C HIS A 137 -4.16 14.94 -1.98
N LYS A 138 -3.69 14.21 -3.00
CA LYS A 138 -4.27 14.25 -4.34
C LYS A 138 -5.75 13.84 -4.36
N GLY A 139 -6.14 12.90 -3.50
CA GLY A 139 -7.52 12.42 -3.38
C GLY A 139 -8.44 13.25 -2.49
N GLY A 140 -7.97 14.42 -2.01
CA GLY A 140 -8.68 15.22 -1.02
C GLY A 140 -8.79 14.52 0.35
N PRO A 141 -9.70 14.97 1.23
CA PRO A 141 -9.84 14.42 2.57
C PRO A 141 -10.44 13.03 2.50
N ALA A 142 -9.71 12.01 2.97
CA ALA A 142 -10.20 10.63 3.06
C ALA A 142 -11.02 10.36 4.33
N ILE A 143 -10.68 11.07 5.39
CA ILE A 143 -11.30 11.05 6.71
C ILE A 143 -11.40 12.51 7.20
N ARG A 144 -12.15 12.76 8.28
CA ARG A 144 -12.31 14.10 8.87
C ARG A 144 -11.83 14.11 10.31
N LYS A 145 -11.27 15.24 10.75
CA LYS A 145 -10.86 15.41 12.15
C LYS A 145 -12.07 15.27 13.07
N GLY A 146 -11.93 14.48 14.11
CA GLY A 146 -12.96 14.10 15.08
C GLY A 146 -13.93 13.03 14.60
N ASP A 147 -13.77 12.46 13.41
CA ASP A 147 -14.67 11.41 12.92
C ASP A 147 -14.28 10.01 13.42
N ASP A 148 -15.21 9.06 13.22
CA ASP A 148 -15.02 7.66 13.62
C ASP A 148 -13.83 6.99 12.89
N ALA A 149 -13.50 7.41 11.67
CA ALA A 149 -12.42 6.81 10.90
C ALA A 149 -11.05 7.26 11.45
N GLU A 150 -10.88 8.54 11.77
CA GLU A 150 -9.72 9.05 12.50
C GLU A 150 -9.59 8.33 13.85
N THR A 151 -10.68 8.25 14.62
CA THR A 151 -10.68 7.61 15.95
C THR A 151 -10.27 6.14 15.86
N CYS A 152 -10.80 5.39 14.89
CA CYS A 152 -10.41 4.01 14.64
C CYS A 152 -8.92 3.87 14.30
N ILE A 153 -8.43 4.66 13.34
CA ILE A 153 -7.04 4.56 12.87
C ILE A 153 -6.06 4.96 13.98
N VAL A 154 -6.31 6.07 14.67
CA VAL A 154 -5.43 6.58 15.73
C VAL A 154 -5.44 5.66 16.94
N SER A 155 -6.59 5.14 17.38
CA SER A 155 -6.64 4.17 18.48
C SER A 155 -5.92 2.86 18.13
N TRP A 156 -6.00 2.40 16.88
CA TRP A 156 -5.20 1.25 16.42
C TRP A 156 -3.70 1.52 16.42
N LEU A 157 -3.26 2.67 15.92
CA LEU A 157 -1.84 3.02 15.90
C LEU A 157 -1.25 3.12 17.32
N LYS A 158 -2.07 3.54 18.30
CA LYS A 158 -1.67 3.68 19.71
C LYS A 158 -2.03 2.50 20.59
N GLU A 159 -2.60 1.42 20.06
CA GLU A 159 -3.17 0.40 20.93
C GLU A 159 -2.10 -0.24 21.83
N ASP A 160 -2.46 -0.48 23.07
CA ASP A 160 -1.69 -1.24 24.05
C ASP A 160 -2.66 -2.04 24.95
N ARG A 161 -2.15 -2.60 26.06
CA ARG A 161 -2.96 -3.41 26.98
C ARG A 161 -4.04 -2.60 27.71
N GLU A 162 -3.77 -1.34 28.02
CA GLU A 162 -4.63 -0.44 28.77
C GLU A 162 -5.52 0.40 27.84
N ASN A 163 -5.05 0.64 26.61
CA ASN A 163 -5.69 1.44 25.57
C ASN A 163 -6.00 0.57 24.34
N PRO A 164 -7.04 -0.29 24.37
CA PRO A 164 -7.39 -1.10 23.21
C PRO A 164 -7.97 -0.24 22.06
N VAL A 165 -7.96 -0.78 20.83
CA VAL A 165 -8.62 -0.14 19.68
C VAL A 165 -10.09 0.17 19.98
N ASP A 166 -10.56 1.34 19.53
CA ASP A 166 -11.99 1.66 19.56
C ASP A 166 -12.73 0.90 18.45
N VAL A 167 -13.12 -0.33 18.77
CA VAL A 167 -13.90 -1.21 17.88
C VAL A 167 -15.23 -0.58 17.47
N GLY A 168 -15.82 0.26 18.32
CA GLY A 168 -17.06 0.96 18.02
C GLY A 168 -16.88 1.98 16.92
N ALA A 169 -15.85 2.81 17.02
CA ALA A 169 -15.46 3.75 15.98
C ALA A 169 -15.11 3.03 14.68
N CYS A 170 -14.33 1.95 14.73
CA CYS A 170 -14.01 1.16 13.54
C CYS A 170 -15.26 0.60 12.85
N SER A 171 -16.21 0.06 13.60
CA SER A 171 -17.47 -0.47 13.06
C SER A 171 -18.32 0.61 12.39
N ARG A 172 -18.46 1.79 13.01
CA ARG A 172 -19.20 2.92 12.42
C ARG A 172 -18.50 3.46 11.17
N ALA A 173 -17.18 3.65 11.24
CA ALA A 173 -16.37 4.11 10.12
C ALA A 173 -16.39 3.15 8.91
N ALA A 174 -16.50 1.84 9.17
CA ALA A 174 -16.60 0.79 8.17
C ALA A 174 -17.98 0.71 7.50
N THR A 175 -19.03 1.22 8.15
CA THR A 175 -20.41 1.13 7.62
C THR A 175 -20.73 2.27 6.66
N PHE A 176 -20.29 3.49 6.95
CA PHE A 176 -20.63 4.68 6.16
C PHE A 176 -19.50 5.02 5.17
N PRO A 177 -19.65 4.82 3.85
CA PRO A 177 -18.77 5.47 2.87
C PRO A 177 -18.92 7.00 2.99
N LYS A 178 -17.87 7.73 2.58
CA LYS A 178 -17.81 9.20 2.71
C LYS A 178 -19.13 9.89 2.33
N LEU A 179 -19.61 10.78 3.20
CA LEU A 179 -20.34 11.98 2.80
C LEU A 179 -19.42 12.89 1.99
#